data_AF-A0A7Z9WQR7-F1
#
_entry.id   AF-A0A7Z9WQR7-F1
#
_cell.length_a   1.000
_cell.length_b   1.000
_cell.length_c   1.000
_cell.angle_alpha   90.00
_cell.angle_beta   90.00
_cell.angle_gamma   90.00
#
_symmetry.space_group_name_H-M   'P 1'
#
loop_
_entity.id
_entity.type
_entity.pdbx_description
1 polymer ?
#
loop_
_entity_poly.entity_id
_entity_poly.type
_entity_poly.pdbx_seq_one_letter_code
_entity_poly.pdbx_strand_id
1 'polypeptide(L)'
;MMRDLREWFNKGEHWVWFSASAVSISVVLVVGLIMMITYKGMVHFWPHTVHTFELNTNGKVETIVGELHQQKMKEVMVDVGDGVKLKTEVPQYLMKVGNRDVYGVDFRWVDSVNVVNQQMQPATNVVVIERYEWGHVYGQFNALKQQGKTLKITDENIPLIYELLEKSNHIREQINQIEKVVIGGINYKIEGLRLEQKKLALEGELTNEMKVEL
;
A
#
# COMPACT_ATOMS: atom_id res chain seq x y z
N MET A 1 3.03 30.27 -57.54
CA MET A 1 3.90 29.62 -56.52
C MET A 1 4.46 30.61 -55.50
N MET A 2 5.24 31.65 -55.86
CA MET A 2 5.77 32.63 -54.86
C MET A 2 4.73 33.63 -54.30
N ARG A 3 3.65 33.92 -55.05
CA ARG A 3 2.56 34.81 -54.60
C ARG A 3 1.67 34.17 -53.53
N ASP A 4 1.38 32.86 -53.64
CA ASP A 4 0.58 32.10 -52.67
C ASP A 4 1.20 32.07 -51.27
N LEU A 5 2.53 31.91 -51.18
CA LEU A 5 3.25 31.89 -49.92
C LEU A 5 3.19 33.23 -49.17
N ARG A 6 3.21 34.36 -49.89
CA ARG A 6 3.08 35.70 -49.29
C ARG A 6 1.65 35.98 -48.83
N GLU A 7 0.63 35.53 -49.57
CA GLU A 7 -0.76 35.65 -49.13
C GLU A 7 -1.06 34.79 -47.91
N TRP A 8 -0.51 33.57 -47.84
CA TRP A 8 -0.63 32.68 -46.69
C TRP A 8 0.04 33.26 -45.42
N PHE A 9 1.21 33.88 -45.56
CA PHE A 9 1.85 34.60 -44.47
C PHE A 9 1.02 35.83 -44.02
N ASN A 10 0.44 36.58 -44.95
CA ASN A 10 -0.36 37.77 -44.60
C ASN A 10 -1.74 37.45 -43.99
N LYS A 11 -2.30 36.26 -44.23
CA LYS A 11 -3.59 35.82 -43.67
C LYS A 11 -3.50 35.27 -42.23
N GLY A 12 -2.29 35.09 -41.69
CA GLY A 12 -2.08 34.62 -40.32
C GLY A 12 -2.36 33.12 -40.09
N GLU A 13 -2.69 32.38 -41.14
CA GLU A 13 -3.07 30.96 -41.09
C GLU A 13 -1.95 30.08 -40.51
N HIS A 14 -0.69 30.46 -40.73
CA HIS A 14 0.50 29.82 -40.14
C HIS A 14 0.51 29.82 -38.60
N TRP A 15 -0.01 30.88 -37.94
CA TRP A 15 -0.11 30.93 -36.48
C TRP A 15 -1.14 29.94 -35.93
N VAL A 16 -2.19 29.65 -36.70
CA VAL A 16 -3.22 28.65 -36.32
C VAL A 16 -2.62 27.25 -36.36
N TRP A 17 -1.90 26.91 -37.43
CA TRP A 17 -1.20 25.62 -37.55
C TRP A 17 -0.11 25.45 -36.49
N PHE A 18 0.65 26.51 -36.18
CA PHE A 18 1.65 26.48 -35.12
C PHE A 18 1.01 26.25 -33.75
N SER A 19 -0.10 26.95 -33.45
CA SER A 19 -0.83 26.79 -32.19
C SER A 19 -1.43 25.39 -32.07
N ALA A 20 -2.06 24.87 -33.12
CA ALA A 20 -2.61 23.50 -33.15
C ALA A 20 -1.50 22.44 -32.97
N SER A 21 -0.34 22.66 -33.58
CA SER A 21 0.83 21.78 -33.44
C SER A 21 1.38 21.83 -32.02
N ALA A 22 1.51 23.03 -31.44
CA ALA A 22 1.98 23.21 -30.07
C ALA A 22 1.03 22.57 -29.04
N VAL A 23 -0.29 22.72 -29.23
CA VAL A 23 -1.31 22.05 -28.39
C VAL A 23 -1.21 20.53 -28.54
N SER A 24 -1.10 20.01 -29.77
CA SER A 24 -0.99 18.56 -30.00
C SER A 24 0.27 17.98 -29.34
N ILE A 25 1.42 18.65 -29.47
CA ILE A 25 2.67 18.25 -28.80
C ILE A 25 2.49 18.29 -27.28
N SER A 26 1.85 19.33 -26.74
CA SER A 26 1.59 19.45 -25.31
C SER A 26 0.73 18.29 -24.79
N VAL A 27 -0.32 17.91 -25.52
CA VAL A 27 -1.16 16.75 -25.17
C VAL A 27 -0.33 15.46 -25.18
N VAL A 28 0.50 15.24 -26.21
CA VAL A 28 1.38 14.06 -26.28
C VAL A 28 2.36 14.03 -25.11
N LEU A 29 2.95 15.16 -24.74
CA LEU A 29 3.87 15.24 -23.60
C LEU A 29 3.17 14.94 -22.27
N VAL A 30 1.98 15.50 -22.04
CA VAL A 30 1.20 15.24 -20.81
C VAL A 30 0.81 13.77 -20.73
N VAL A 31 0.29 13.20 -21.82
CA VAL A 31 -0.08 11.79 -21.88
C VAL A 31 1.15 10.89 -21.70
N GLY A 32 2.28 11.22 -22.33
CA GLY A 32 3.54 10.51 -22.17
C GLY A 32 4.06 10.55 -20.73
N LEU A 33 3.96 11.70 -20.06
CA LEU A 33 4.32 11.85 -18.66
C LEU A 33 3.42 10.99 -17.75
N ILE A 34 2.09 11.02 -17.96
CA ILE A 34 1.14 10.20 -17.22
C ILE A 34 1.45 8.71 -17.40
N MET A 35 1.74 8.26 -18.62
CA MET A 35 2.14 6.87 -18.89
C MET A 35 3.44 6.50 -18.17
N MET A 36 4.45 7.37 -18.22
CA MET A 36 5.73 7.13 -17.54
C MET A 36 5.56 6.99 -16.03
N ILE A 37 4.77 7.88 -15.41
CA ILE A 37 4.50 7.84 -13.97
C ILE A 37 3.71 6.57 -13.63
N THR A 38 2.67 6.26 -14.40
CA THR A 38 1.85 5.05 -14.19
C THR A 38 2.68 3.78 -14.28
N TYR A 39 3.53 3.65 -15.31
CA TYR A 39 4.39 2.49 -15.49
C TYR A 39 5.36 2.31 -14.31
N LYS A 40 6.03 3.39 -13.90
CA LYS A 40 6.93 3.36 -12.74
C LYS A 40 6.20 3.05 -11.43
N GLY A 41 4.99 3.59 -11.26
CA GLY A 41 4.17 3.34 -10.07
C GLY A 41 3.66 1.90 -10.01
N MET A 42 3.21 1.33 -11.13
CA MET A 42 2.58 0.00 -11.19
C MET A 42 3.53 -1.12 -10.72
N VAL A 43 4.83 -1.00 -10.98
CA VAL A 43 5.84 -1.95 -10.50
C VAL A 43 5.89 -2.02 -8.96
N HIS A 44 5.67 -0.91 -8.26
CA HIS A 44 5.65 -0.89 -6.80
C HIS A 44 4.43 -1.60 -6.20
N PHE A 45 3.33 -1.70 -6.96
CA PHE A 45 2.12 -2.43 -6.54
C PHE A 45 2.14 -3.90 -6.95
N TRP A 46 3.17 -4.36 -7.69
CA TRP A 46 3.24 -5.75 -8.10
C TRP A 46 3.61 -6.65 -6.91
N PRO A 47 2.96 -7.82 -6.75
CA PRO A 47 3.31 -8.76 -5.69
C PRO A 47 4.79 -9.16 -5.79
N HIS A 48 5.56 -8.89 -4.74
CA HIS A 48 6.95 -9.29 -4.68
C HIS A 48 7.06 -10.73 -4.19
N THR A 49 8.08 -11.45 -4.66
CA THR A 49 8.36 -12.80 -4.20
C THR A 49 8.66 -12.78 -2.70
N VAL A 50 7.95 -13.63 -1.96
CA VAL A 50 8.23 -13.85 -0.53
C VAL A 50 9.38 -14.85 -0.43
N HIS A 51 10.34 -14.53 0.41
CA HIS A 51 11.53 -15.34 0.65
C HIS A 51 11.61 -15.76 2.12
N THR A 52 12.23 -16.92 2.35
CA THR A 52 12.57 -17.40 3.69
C THR A 52 14.06 -17.26 3.91
N PHE A 53 14.45 -16.75 5.08
CA PHE A 53 15.83 -16.51 5.46
C PHE A 53 16.10 -17.11 6.83
N GLU A 54 17.31 -17.64 7.00
CA GLU A 54 17.81 -18.03 8.30
C GLU A 54 18.89 -17.04 8.71
N LEU A 55 18.66 -16.33 9.81
CA LEU A 55 19.60 -15.37 10.37
C LEU A 55 20.29 -15.96 11.58
N ASN A 56 21.61 -15.94 11.59
CA ASN A 56 22.39 -16.19 12.78
C ASN A 56 22.57 -14.88 13.54
N THR A 57 21.86 -14.72 14.66
CA THR A 57 22.06 -13.61 15.58
C THR A 57 22.67 -14.17 16.87
N ASN A 58 23.94 -13.85 17.12
CA ASN A 58 24.66 -14.24 18.34
C ASN A 58 24.63 -15.76 18.64
N GLY A 59 24.73 -16.59 17.60
CA GLY A 59 24.75 -18.05 17.73
C GLY A 59 23.35 -18.71 17.75
N LYS A 60 22.27 -17.92 17.67
CA LYS A 60 20.91 -18.42 17.52
C LYS A 60 20.44 -18.23 16.08
N VAL A 61 19.98 -19.31 15.46
CA VAL A 61 19.36 -19.26 14.12
C VAL A 61 17.88 -18.91 14.27
N GLU A 62 17.46 -17.81 13.67
CA GLU A 62 16.07 -17.35 13.57
C GLU A 62 15.62 -17.43 12.10
N THR A 63 14.48 -18.06 11.84
CA THR A 63 13.86 -18.06 10.51
C THR A 63 12.94 -16.87 10.36
N ILE A 64 13.16 -16.07 9.32
CA ILE A 64 12.34 -14.91 8.97
C ILE A 64 11.74 -15.12 7.58
N VAL A 65 10.48 -14.74 7.42
CA VAL A 65 9.77 -14.76 6.15
C VAL A 65 9.44 -13.32 5.77
N GLY A 66 9.69 -12.93 4.53
CA GLY A 66 9.37 -11.58 4.07
C GLY A 66 9.76 -11.30 2.62
N GLU A 67 9.39 -10.11 2.14
CA GLU A 67 9.70 -9.64 0.79
C GLU A 67 10.99 -8.83 0.79
N LEU A 68 11.86 -9.05 -0.20
CA LEU A 68 13.03 -8.21 -0.41
C LEU A 68 12.57 -6.86 -0.98
N HIS A 69 12.68 -5.79 -0.18
CA HIS A 69 12.23 -4.46 -0.58
C HIS A 69 13.35 -3.63 -1.20
N GLN A 70 14.54 -3.67 -0.60
CA GLN A 70 15.69 -2.91 -1.07
C GLN A 70 16.99 -3.64 -0.74
N GLN A 71 17.99 -3.46 -1.60
CA GLN A 71 19.37 -3.85 -1.32
C GLN A 71 20.26 -2.61 -1.40
N LYS A 72 21.18 -2.47 -0.46
CA LYS A 72 22.25 -1.47 -0.52
C LYS A 72 23.57 -2.08 -0.05
N MET A 73 24.67 -1.46 -0.39
CA MET A 73 25.97 -1.86 0.12
C MET A 73 26.28 -1.12 1.43
N LYS A 74 26.91 -1.80 2.38
CA LYS A 74 27.28 -1.26 3.69
C LYS A 74 28.64 -1.81 4.10
N GLU A 75 29.50 -0.94 4.61
CA GLU A 75 30.75 -1.36 5.24
C GLU A 75 30.46 -2.02 6.59
N VAL A 76 30.95 -3.24 6.77
CA VAL A 76 30.87 -3.98 8.04
C VAL A 76 32.27 -4.48 8.40
N MET A 77 32.56 -4.53 9.70
CA MET A 77 33.76 -5.21 10.20
C MET A 77 33.49 -6.71 10.24
N VAL A 78 34.15 -7.46 9.37
CA VAL A 78 34.06 -8.92 9.33
C VAL A 78 35.31 -9.49 9.99
N ASP A 79 35.12 -10.42 10.92
CA ASP A 79 36.22 -11.21 11.47
C ASP A 79 36.62 -12.27 10.44
N VAL A 80 37.86 -12.20 9.99
CA VAL A 80 38.40 -13.08 8.93
C VAL A 80 39.22 -14.23 9.55
N GLY A 81 39.23 -14.33 10.89
CA GLY A 81 40.06 -15.27 11.64
C GLY A 81 41.20 -14.56 12.37
N ASP A 82 41.76 -15.25 13.37
CA ASP A 82 42.90 -14.79 14.18
C ASP A 82 42.72 -13.42 14.87
N GLY A 83 41.46 -13.01 15.09
CA GLY A 83 41.12 -11.72 15.70
C GLY A 83 41.30 -10.52 14.76
N VAL A 84 41.55 -10.77 13.46
CA VAL A 84 41.71 -9.73 12.46
C VAL A 84 40.35 -9.33 11.91
N LYS A 85 39.97 -8.08 12.18
CA LYS A 85 38.74 -7.46 11.63
C LYS A 85 39.09 -6.66 10.39
N LEU A 86 38.57 -7.08 9.24
CA LEU A 86 38.68 -6.31 7.99
C LEU A 86 37.39 -5.51 7.75
N LYS A 87 37.56 -4.31 7.21
CA LYS A 87 36.44 -3.55 6.65
C LYS A 87 36.13 -4.12 5.27
N THR A 88 34.94 -4.68 5.14
CA THR A 88 34.46 -5.23 3.88
C THR A 88 33.11 -4.63 3.55
N GLU A 89 32.92 -4.28 2.28
CA GLU A 89 31.63 -3.83 1.79
C GLU A 89 30.74 -5.06 1.50
N VAL A 90 29.62 -5.15 2.21
CA VAL A 90 28.70 -6.29 2.11
C VAL A 90 27.29 -5.82 1.79
N PRO A 91 26.48 -6.64 1.08
CA PRO A 91 25.08 -6.35 0.88
C PRO A 91 24.31 -6.26 2.21
N GLN A 92 23.47 -5.24 2.33
CA GLN A 92 22.47 -5.09 3.37
C GLN A 92 21.08 -5.08 2.73
N TYR A 93 20.22 -5.99 3.18
CA TYR A 93 18.87 -6.18 2.68
C TYR A 93 17.85 -5.50 3.59
N LEU A 94 16.94 -4.72 3.02
CA LEU A 94 15.73 -4.25 3.69
C LEU A 94 14.61 -5.24 3.39
N MET A 95 14.20 -5.95 4.42
CA MET A 95 13.17 -6.97 4.34
C MET A 95 11.86 -6.42 4.88
N LYS A 96 10.77 -6.54 4.11
CA LYS A 96 9.42 -6.34 4.60
C LYS A 96 8.96 -7.65 5.25
N VAL A 97 9.02 -7.70 6.57
CA VAL A 97 8.74 -8.91 7.38
C VAL A 97 7.27 -8.98 7.84
N GLY A 98 6.53 -7.86 7.73
CA GLY A 98 5.14 -7.78 8.17
C GLY A 98 4.96 -8.19 9.63
N ASN A 99 3.83 -8.85 9.94
CA ASN A 99 3.53 -9.41 11.27
C ASN A 99 3.85 -8.42 12.40
N ARG A 100 3.47 -7.15 12.24
CA ARG A 100 3.83 -6.06 13.16
C ARG A 100 3.36 -6.28 14.60
N ASP A 101 2.30 -7.03 14.78
CA ASP A 101 1.79 -7.49 16.07
C ASP A 101 2.76 -8.45 16.78
N VAL A 102 3.57 -9.19 16.03
CA VAL A 102 4.60 -10.10 16.54
C VAL A 102 5.94 -9.38 16.69
N TYR A 103 6.37 -8.64 15.65
CA TYR A 103 7.71 -8.06 15.59
C TYR A 103 7.79 -6.58 15.99
N GLY A 104 6.66 -5.89 16.12
CA GLY A 104 6.58 -4.44 16.36
C GLY A 104 6.90 -3.56 15.15
N VAL A 105 7.51 -4.11 14.10
CA VAL A 105 7.99 -3.40 12.91
C VAL A 105 7.62 -4.15 11.63
N ASP A 106 7.31 -3.42 10.57
CA ASP A 106 7.00 -4.00 9.25
C ASP A 106 8.26 -4.28 8.42
N PHE A 107 9.37 -3.60 8.73
CA PHE A 107 10.62 -3.68 8.00
C PHE A 107 11.81 -3.96 8.92
N ARG A 108 12.70 -4.86 8.51
CA ARG A 108 13.96 -5.18 9.20
C ARG A 108 15.14 -5.08 8.23
N TRP A 109 16.20 -4.41 8.65
CA TRP A 109 17.48 -4.46 7.96
C TRP A 109 18.23 -5.74 8.35
N VAL A 110 18.78 -6.43 7.36
CA VAL A 110 19.51 -7.69 7.49
C VAL A 110 20.85 -7.55 6.78
N ASP A 111 21.95 -7.68 7.52
CA ASP A 111 23.29 -7.72 6.93
C ASP A 111 23.52 -9.13 6.33
N SER A 112 24.04 -9.21 5.09
CA SER A 112 24.22 -10.51 4.40
C SER A 112 25.14 -11.48 5.13
N VAL A 113 26.07 -10.95 5.95
CA VAL A 113 26.99 -11.72 6.80
C VAL A 113 26.28 -12.54 7.88
N ASN A 114 25.06 -12.12 8.27
CA ASN A 114 24.26 -12.83 9.27
C ASN A 114 23.35 -13.89 8.63
N VAL A 115 23.27 -13.96 7.30
CA VAL A 115 22.42 -14.93 6.60
C VAL A 115 23.17 -16.26 6.52
N VAL A 116 22.62 -17.31 7.14
CA VAL A 116 23.24 -18.64 7.26
C VAL A 116 23.45 -19.27 5.88
N ASN A 117 22.45 -19.16 5.01
CA ASN A 117 22.49 -19.61 3.62
C ASN A 117 22.30 -18.40 2.71
N GLN A 118 23.36 -17.94 2.04
CA GLN A 118 23.34 -16.75 1.16
C GLN A 118 22.36 -16.88 -0.04
N GLN A 119 21.74 -18.05 -0.23
CA GLN A 119 20.71 -18.28 -1.24
C GLN A 119 19.33 -17.89 -0.68
N MET A 120 18.77 -16.80 -1.20
CA MET A 120 17.38 -16.43 -0.94
C MET A 120 16.46 -17.46 -1.59
N GLN A 121 15.84 -18.33 -0.78
CA GLN A 121 14.91 -19.32 -1.31
C GLN A 121 13.50 -18.72 -1.37
N PRO A 122 12.79 -18.83 -2.50
CA PRO A 122 11.37 -18.53 -2.54
C PRO A 122 10.65 -19.34 -1.46
N ALA A 123 9.82 -18.68 -0.68
CA ALA A 123 9.11 -19.33 0.40
C ALA A 123 8.11 -20.34 -0.17
N THR A 124 8.25 -21.61 0.22
CA THR A 124 7.28 -22.65 -0.14
C THR A 124 6.17 -22.70 0.91
N ASN A 125 4.93 -22.84 0.46
CA ASN A 125 3.73 -22.94 1.30
C ASN A 125 3.46 -21.74 2.23
N VAL A 126 3.96 -20.56 1.89
CA VAL A 126 3.63 -19.32 2.63
C VAL A 126 2.43 -18.65 1.99
N VAL A 127 1.49 -18.26 2.83
CA VAL A 127 0.34 -17.43 2.49
C VAL A 127 0.63 -16.00 2.93
N VAL A 128 0.25 -15.07 2.05
CA VAL A 128 0.28 -13.63 2.32
C VAL A 128 -1.16 -13.17 2.53
N ILE A 129 -1.44 -12.60 3.70
CA ILE A 129 -2.77 -12.08 4.05
C ILE A 129 -2.62 -10.61 4.39
N GLU A 130 -3.41 -9.76 3.74
CA GLU A 130 -3.55 -8.38 4.17
C GLU A 130 -4.61 -8.26 5.26
N ARG A 131 -4.24 -7.66 6.39
CA ARG A 131 -5.17 -7.37 7.49
C ARG A 131 -5.68 -5.95 7.39
N TYR A 132 -6.85 -5.72 7.96
CA TYR A 132 -7.43 -4.38 8.11
C TYR A 132 -6.55 -3.44 8.94
N GLU A 133 -5.81 -4.00 9.90
CA GLU A 133 -4.86 -3.27 10.73
C GLU A 133 -3.48 -3.91 10.62
N TRP A 134 -2.45 -3.07 10.64
CA TRP A 134 -1.05 -3.51 10.63
C TRP A 134 -0.62 -4.32 9.40
N GLY A 135 -1.28 -4.11 8.26
CA GLY A 135 -0.80 -4.53 6.94
C GLY A 135 -0.67 -6.05 6.76
N HIS A 136 0.46 -6.46 6.18
CA HIS A 136 0.67 -7.83 5.70
C HIS A 136 1.02 -8.80 6.83
N VAL A 137 0.47 -10.01 6.73
CA VAL A 137 0.86 -11.18 7.50
C VAL A 137 1.41 -12.25 6.57
N TYR A 138 2.57 -12.77 6.92
CA TYR A 138 3.23 -13.87 6.26
C TYR A 138 3.22 -15.08 7.19
N GLY A 139 2.78 -16.23 6.68
CA GLY A 139 2.78 -17.46 7.48
C GLY A 139 2.11 -18.64 6.80
N GLN A 140 1.83 -19.66 7.59
CA GLN A 140 1.16 -20.88 7.13
C GLN A 140 -0.10 -21.10 7.96
N PHE A 141 -1.15 -21.62 7.33
CA PHE A 141 -2.36 -21.98 8.05
C PHE A 141 -2.15 -23.27 8.83
N ASN A 142 -2.18 -23.18 10.16
CA ASN A 142 -2.08 -24.36 11.02
C ASN A 142 -3.47 -24.95 11.32
N ALA A 143 -4.39 -24.11 11.80
CA ALA A 143 -5.74 -24.52 12.15
C ALA A 143 -6.72 -23.35 12.02
N LEU A 144 -7.97 -23.67 11.66
CA LEU A 144 -9.11 -22.77 11.67
C LEU A 144 -9.88 -22.96 12.98
N LYS A 145 -10.16 -21.85 13.67
CA LYS A 145 -11.03 -21.84 14.85
C LYS A 145 -12.33 -21.15 14.52
N GLN A 146 -13.45 -21.86 14.60
CA GLN A 146 -14.79 -21.33 14.36
C GLN A 146 -15.73 -21.77 15.47
N GLN A 147 -16.39 -20.80 16.14
CA GLN A 147 -17.38 -21.07 17.19
C GLN A 147 -16.91 -22.08 18.26
N GLY A 148 -15.65 -21.96 18.69
CA GLY A 148 -15.04 -22.86 19.68
C GLY A 148 -14.57 -24.22 19.15
N LYS A 149 -14.86 -24.57 17.89
CA LYS A 149 -14.31 -25.76 17.22
C LYS A 149 -13.00 -25.42 16.53
N THR A 150 -12.01 -26.31 16.66
CA THR A 150 -10.73 -26.20 15.96
C THR A 150 -10.65 -27.26 14.87
N LEU A 151 -10.52 -26.83 13.62
CA LEU A 151 -10.33 -27.67 12.45
C LEU A 151 -8.87 -27.53 12.00
N LYS A 152 -8.15 -28.63 11.88
CA LYS A 152 -6.80 -28.59 11.31
C LYS A 152 -6.89 -28.26 9.82
N ILE A 153 -6.05 -27.35 9.36
CA ILE A 153 -6.03 -27.02 7.93
C ILE A 153 -5.27 -28.11 7.17
N THR A 154 -5.89 -28.57 6.10
CA THR A 154 -5.38 -29.48 5.07
C THR A 154 -5.72 -28.88 3.71
N ASP A 155 -5.11 -29.38 2.63
CA ASP A 155 -5.34 -28.85 1.28
C ASP A 155 -6.82 -28.86 0.88
N GLU A 156 -7.58 -29.85 1.36
CA GLU A 156 -9.03 -29.98 1.15
C GLU A 156 -9.85 -28.85 1.80
N ASN A 157 -9.34 -28.24 2.88
CA ASN A 157 -10.03 -27.21 3.65
C ASN A 157 -9.65 -25.78 3.22
N ILE A 158 -8.73 -25.61 2.26
CA ILE A 158 -8.35 -24.29 1.73
C ILE A 158 -9.54 -23.55 1.10
N PRO A 159 -10.42 -24.18 0.30
CA PRO A 159 -11.60 -23.50 -0.26
C PRO A 159 -12.53 -22.91 0.81
N LEU A 160 -12.66 -23.59 1.96
CA LEU A 160 -13.47 -23.10 3.09
C LEU A 160 -12.92 -21.77 3.65
N ILE A 161 -11.59 -21.58 3.65
CA ILE A 161 -10.98 -20.33 4.11
C ILE A 161 -11.40 -19.17 3.20
N TYR A 162 -11.38 -19.37 1.88
CA TYR A 162 -11.81 -18.35 0.92
C TYR A 162 -13.29 -17.99 1.08
N GLU A 163 -14.17 -18.98 1.29
CA GLU A 163 -15.59 -18.73 1.55
C GLU A 163 -15.80 -17.89 2.83
N LEU A 164 -15.04 -18.19 3.89
CA LEU A 164 -15.10 -17.42 5.13
C LEU A 164 -14.57 -15.99 4.98
N LEU A 165 -13.51 -15.80 4.19
CA LEU A 165 -12.99 -14.47 3.87
C LEU A 165 -14.02 -13.65 3.08
N GLU A 166 -14.67 -14.24 2.09
CA GLU A 166 -15.72 -13.58 1.31
C GLU A 166 -16.89 -13.14 2.21
N LYS A 167 -17.36 -14.03 3.09
CA LYS A 167 -18.38 -13.69 4.09
C LYS A 167 -17.94 -12.55 5.01
N SER A 168 -16.68 -12.58 5.47
CA SER A 168 -16.13 -11.52 6.31
C SER A 168 -16.07 -10.17 5.57
N ASN A 169 -15.70 -10.18 4.29
CA ASN A 169 -15.65 -8.98 3.46
C ASN A 169 -17.06 -8.39 3.27
N HIS A 170 -18.05 -9.24 3.00
CA HIS A 170 -19.44 -8.78 2.86
C HIS A 170 -19.97 -8.14 4.16
N ILE A 171 -19.71 -8.75 5.32
CA ILE A 171 -20.06 -8.15 6.61
C ILE A 171 -19.37 -6.79 6.78
N ARG A 172 -18.09 -6.68 6.38
CA ARG A 172 -17.34 -5.43 6.46
C ARG A 172 -17.92 -4.34 5.57
N GLU A 173 -18.38 -4.68 4.37
CA GLU A 173 -19.07 -3.75 3.48
C GLU A 173 -20.38 -3.24 4.10
N GLN A 174 -21.15 -4.13 4.72
CA GLN A 174 -22.38 -3.74 5.43
C GLN A 174 -22.08 -2.76 6.59
N ILE A 175 -21.04 -3.04 7.38
CA ILE A 175 -20.59 -2.14 8.45
C ILE A 175 -20.21 -0.77 7.86
N ASN A 176 -19.39 -0.74 6.81
CA ASN A 176 -18.98 0.50 6.15
C ASN A 176 -20.17 1.31 5.61
N GLN A 177 -21.19 0.64 5.05
CA GLN A 177 -22.39 1.30 4.55
C GLN A 177 -23.18 1.96 5.69
N ILE A 178 -23.33 1.26 6.81
CA ILE A 178 -24.00 1.80 8.00
C ILE A 178 -23.22 3.00 8.54
N GLU A 179 -21.90 2.86 8.72
CA GLU A 179 -21.05 3.93 9.27
C GLU A 179 -20.99 5.16 8.38
N LYS A 180 -20.68 4.99 7.09
CA LYS A 180 -20.40 6.12 6.20
C LYS A 180 -21.65 6.75 5.62
N VAL A 181 -22.67 5.94 5.30
CA VAL A 181 -23.86 6.43 4.58
C VAL A 181 -24.99 6.72 5.55
N VAL A 182 -25.39 5.73 6.36
CA VAL A 182 -26.55 5.89 7.24
C VAL A 182 -26.24 6.85 8.39
N ILE A 183 -25.20 6.54 9.18
CA ILE A 183 -24.78 7.38 10.30
C ILE A 183 -24.25 8.72 9.78
N GLY A 184 -23.45 8.72 8.71
CA GLY A 184 -22.98 9.94 8.06
C GLY A 184 -24.13 10.87 7.63
N GLY A 185 -25.18 10.32 7.02
CA GLY A 185 -26.37 11.07 6.62
C GLY A 185 -27.17 11.64 7.80
N ILE A 186 -27.29 10.88 8.90
CA ILE A 186 -27.90 11.37 10.14
C ILE A 186 -27.05 12.51 10.72
N ASN A 187 -25.73 12.36 10.76
CA ASN A 187 -24.83 13.36 11.30
C ASN A 187 -24.86 14.67 10.48
N TYR A 188 -24.98 14.56 9.16
CA TYR A 188 -25.18 15.72 8.29
C TYR A 188 -26.48 16.48 8.63
N LYS A 189 -27.59 15.75 8.86
CA LYS A 189 -28.86 16.37 9.27
C LYS A 189 -28.75 17.05 10.62
N ILE A 190 -28.11 16.40 11.60
CA ILE A 190 -27.87 16.96 12.92
C ILE A 190 -27.04 18.25 12.83
N GLU A 191 -25.96 18.27 12.03
CA GLU A 191 -25.16 19.48 11.87
C GLU A 191 -25.94 20.59 11.15
N GLY A 192 -26.81 20.24 10.19
CA GLY A 192 -27.74 21.19 9.57
C GLY A 192 -28.64 21.88 10.59
N LEU A 193 -29.32 21.10 11.44
CA LEU A 193 -30.16 21.62 12.52
C LEU A 193 -29.36 22.48 13.51
N ARG A 194 -28.12 22.07 13.82
CA ARG A 194 -27.21 22.83 14.70
C ARG A 194 -26.83 24.18 14.10
N LEU A 195 -26.56 24.23 12.80
CA LEU A 195 -26.24 25.48 12.09
C LEU A 195 -27.44 26.41 12.02
N GLU A 196 -28.64 25.87 11.79
CA GLU A 196 -29.90 26.62 11.79
C GLU A 196 -30.20 27.22 13.17
N GLN A 197 -30.07 26.41 14.23
CA GLN A 197 -30.19 26.88 15.61
C GLN A 197 -29.21 28.03 15.90
N LYS A 198 -27.96 27.91 15.43
CA LYS A 198 -26.93 28.95 15.62
C LYS A 198 -27.26 30.24 14.84
N LYS A 199 -27.83 30.13 13.64
CA LYS A 199 -28.26 31.28 12.85
C LYS A 199 -29.38 32.04 13.56
N LEU A 200 -30.44 31.34 13.96
CA LEU A 200 -31.58 31.93 14.69
C LEU A 200 -31.15 32.56 16.02
N ALA A 201 -30.16 31.97 16.70
CA ALA A 201 -29.57 32.55 17.91
C ALA A 201 -28.89 33.91 17.65
N LEU A 202 -28.20 34.05 16.52
CA LEU A 202 -27.52 35.29 16.13
C LEU A 202 -28.50 36.38 15.67
N GLU A 203 -29.62 35.98 15.06
CA GLU A 203 -30.69 36.87 14.61
C GLU A 203 -31.62 37.32 15.77
N GLY A 204 -31.48 36.70 16.95
CA GLY A 204 -32.27 37.02 18.14
C GLY A 204 -33.68 36.41 18.14
N GLU A 205 -33.98 35.54 17.17
CA GLU A 205 -35.30 34.93 16.94
C GLU A 205 -35.45 33.54 17.59
N LEU A 206 -34.42 33.08 18.30
CA LEU A 206 -34.42 31.74 18.91
C LEU A 206 -35.34 31.69 20.14
N THR A 207 -36.56 31.18 19.95
CA THR A 207 -37.52 30.91 21.04
C THR A 207 -37.36 29.48 21.60
N ASN A 208 -37.87 29.25 22.81
CA ASN A 208 -37.80 27.93 23.46
C ASN A 208 -38.69 26.88 22.77
N GLU A 209 -39.75 27.30 22.06
CA GLU A 209 -40.62 26.40 21.28
C GLU A 209 -39.89 25.89 20.02
N MET A 210 -39.16 26.77 19.32
CA MET A 210 -38.37 26.41 18.14
C MET A 210 -37.19 25.48 18.46
N LYS A 211 -36.68 25.47 19.69
CA LYS A 211 -35.66 24.51 20.15
C LYS A 211 -36.18 23.09 20.36
N VAL A 212 -37.50 22.90 20.44
CA VAL A 212 -38.14 21.59 20.64
C VAL A 212 -38.56 20.98 19.30
N GLU A 213 -38.79 21.82 18.27
CA GLU A 213 -39.07 21.39 16.89
C GLU A 213 -37.82 21.08 16.05
N LEU A 214 -36.65 21.62 16.42
CA LEU A 214 -35.33 21.36 15.81
C LEU A 214 -34.59 20.24 16.53
#